data_AF-X1EH78-F1
#
_entry.id   AF-X1EH78-F1
#
_cell.length_a   1.000
_cell.length_b   1.000
_cell.length_c   1.000
_cell.angle_alpha   90.00
_cell.angle_beta   90.00
_cell.angle_gamma   90.00
#
_symmetry.space_group_name_H-M   'P 1'
#
loop_
_entity.id
_entity.type
_entity.pdbx_description
1 polymer ?
#
loop_
_entity_poly.entity_id
_entity_poly.type
_entity_poly.pdbx_seq_one_letter_code
_entity_poly.pdbx_strand_id
1 'polypeptide(L)'
;MLGTTYAFLGRHTKAIEYWIDSFKINTGDFIFCPISRNDAQTWDWISLAFANLGKKDEMKTACHQALREEKENGPGLLPPEKIRILEAIVDQTNAPLDPNVTIEVCFLIYKRHQRLPEILNQLKAQTIQNFKVNIWNNSGKKLDISNFPQDRIQITSPKENVGSQARFKLAKKTTGNPIIFFDDDEDLRPDFIEYHYNQYLNFGPKCILGYFTRTFNQESYWKSTGAPY
;
A
#
# COMPACT_ATOMS: atom_id res chain seq x y z
N MET A 1 17.89 -14.50 19.45
CA MET A 1 19.01 -13.66 19.93
C MET A 1 20.01 -13.27 18.85
N LEU A 2 20.25 -14.07 17.80
CA LEU A 2 21.22 -13.73 16.75
C LEU A 2 20.97 -12.37 16.10
N GLY A 3 19.71 -12.02 15.78
CA GLY A 3 19.37 -10.72 15.21
C GLY A 3 19.90 -9.54 16.04
N THR A 4 19.66 -9.56 17.35
CA THR A 4 20.16 -8.56 18.29
C THR A 4 21.69 -8.48 18.32
N THR A 5 22.38 -9.63 18.31
CA THR A 5 23.86 -9.67 18.25
C THR A 5 24.38 -9.00 16.98
N TYR A 6 23.79 -9.31 15.81
CA TYR A 6 24.18 -8.68 14.56
C TYR A 6 23.90 -7.18 14.53
N ALA A 7 22.78 -6.74 15.14
CA ALA A 7 22.45 -5.32 15.24
C ALA A 7 23.50 -4.56 16.07
N PHE A 8 23.94 -5.10 17.21
CA PHE A 8 25.00 -4.50 18.03
C PHE A 8 26.36 -4.42 17.32
N LEU A 9 26.62 -5.35 16.38
CA LEU A 9 27.81 -5.32 15.53
C LEU A 9 27.67 -4.37 14.32
N GLY A 10 26.60 -3.57 14.24
CA GLY A 10 26.30 -2.67 13.12
C GLY A 10 25.88 -3.39 11.84
N ARG A 11 25.61 -4.70 11.89
CA ARG A 11 25.24 -5.53 10.73
C ARG A 11 23.72 -5.60 10.58
N HIS A 12 23.10 -4.45 10.38
CA HIS A 12 21.64 -4.28 10.41
C HIS A 12 20.89 -5.14 9.37
N THR A 13 21.43 -5.30 8.15
CA THR A 13 20.83 -6.20 7.14
C THR A 13 20.74 -7.63 7.64
N LYS A 14 21.83 -8.14 8.23
CA LYS A 14 21.88 -9.50 8.78
C LYS A 14 20.98 -9.65 9.99
N ALA A 15 20.89 -8.60 10.82
CA ALA A 15 19.97 -8.58 11.96
C ALA A 15 18.51 -8.78 11.52
N ILE A 16 18.08 -8.06 10.47
CA ILE A 16 16.73 -8.16 9.90
C ILE A 16 16.44 -9.57 9.40
N GLU A 17 17.37 -10.19 8.66
CA GLU A 17 17.20 -11.58 8.19
C GLU A 17 16.91 -12.55 9.34
N TYR A 18 17.66 -12.45 10.44
CA TYR A 18 17.47 -13.34 11.59
C TYR A 18 16.19 -13.05 12.39
N TRP A 19 15.76 -11.79 12.48
CA TRP A 19 14.47 -11.48 13.11
C TRP A 19 13.30 -11.98 12.26
N ILE A 20 13.34 -11.80 10.93
CA ILE A 20 12.31 -12.34 10.03
C ILE A 20 12.29 -13.87 10.09
N ASP A 21 13.44 -14.53 10.11
CA ASP A 21 13.49 -15.98 10.22
C ASP A 21 12.91 -16.49 11.55
N SER A 22 13.02 -15.68 12.62
CA SER A 22 12.42 -16.01 13.93
C SER A 22 10.89 -15.97 13.97
N PHE A 23 10.23 -15.51 12.90
CA PHE A 23 8.78 -15.64 12.78
C PHE A 23 8.36 -17.09 12.55
N LYS A 24 9.24 -17.93 12.01
CA LYS A 24 8.96 -19.35 11.80
C LYS A 24 9.13 -20.13 13.11
N ILE A 25 8.26 -21.10 13.35
CA ILE A 25 8.48 -22.12 14.37
C ILE A 25 9.50 -23.10 13.78
N ASN A 26 10.75 -23.03 14.24
CA ASN A 26 11.76 -24.01 13.86
C ASN A 26 11.44 -25.36 14.51
N THR A 27 11.31 -26.41 13.71
CA THR A 27 11.09 -27.79 14.19
C THR A 27 12.43 -28.53 14.16
N GLY A 28 12.78 -29.21 15.25
CA GLY A 28 14.05 -29.91 15.40
C GLY A 28 14.29 -30.35 16.85
N ASP A 29 15.31 -31.20 17.06
CA ASP A 29 15.72 -31.66 18.39
C ASP A 29 16.50 -30.55 19.11
N PHE A 30 15.77 -29.58 19.64
CA PHE A 30 16.34 -28.51 20.45
C PHE A 30 16.30 -28.87 21.93
N ILE A 31 17.38 -28.55 22.65
CA ILE A 31 17.42 -28.64 24.12
C ILE A 31 16.36 -27.72 24.76
N PHE A 32 15.99 -26.64 24.08
CA PHE A 32 14.94 -25.71 24.48
C PHE A 32 13.97 -25.49 23.32
N CYS A 33 12.67 -25.60 23.57
CA CYS A 33 11.64 -25.36 22.54
C CYS A 33 11.77 -23.94 21.98
N PRO A 34 12.04 -23.76 20.68
CA PRO A 34 12.09 -22.44 20.08
C PRO A 34 10.70 -21.82 20.13
N ILE A 35 10.64 -20.56 20.56
CA ILE A 35 9.42 -19.76 20.58
C ILE A 35 9.44 -18.90 19.32
N SER A 36 8.35 -18.94 18.54
CA SER A 36 8.17 -17.99 17.44
C SER A 36 8.09 -16.57 18.01
N ARG A 37 8.85 -15.65 17.41
CA ARG A 37 8.92 -14.24 17.84
C ARG A 37 8.40 -13.31 16.76
N ASN A 38 7.15 -13.50 16.38
CA ASN A 38 6.40 -12.54 15.58
C ASN A 38 5.60 -11.62 16.51
N ASP A 39 6.31 -10.77 17.25
CA ASP A 39 5.77 -9.92 18.31
C ASP A 39 6.09 -8.44 18.09
N ALA A 40 5.41 -7.54 18.81
CA ALA A 40 5.56 -6.09 18.69
C ALA A 40 7.00 -5.61 18.89
N GLN A 41 7.71 -6.19 19.86
CA GLN A 41 9.11 -5.87 20.15
C GLN A 41 10.04 -6.25 18.98
N THR A 42 9.80 -7.39 18.35
CA THR A 42 10.60 -7.85 17.22
C THR A 42 10.42 -6.95 16.01
N TRP A 43 9.19 -6.49 15.74
CA TRP A 43 8.91 -5.50 14.72
C TRP A 43 9.52 -4.13 15.01
N ASP A 44 9.53 -3.69 16.27
CA ASP A 44 10.26 -2.49 16.68
C ASP A 44 11.76 -2.60 16.38
N TRP A 45 12.40 -3.73 16.71
CA TRP A 45 13.82 -3.94 16.39
C TRP A 45 14.11 -3.92 14.89
N ILE A 46 13.24 -4.53 14.09
CA ILE A 46 13.31 -4.46 12.64
C ILE A 46 13.21 -3.01 12.16
N SER A 47 12.29 -2.23 12.72
CA SER A 47 12.14 -0.80 12.39
C SER A 47 13.43 -0.03 12.66
N LEU A 48 14.07 -0.25 13.81
CA LEU A 48 15.32 0.41 14.18
C LEU A 48 16.47 0.03 13.24
N ALA A 49 16.55 -1.23 12.83
CA ALA A 49 17.56 -1.65 11.85
C ALA A 49 17.33 -1.01 10.47
N PHE A 50 16.09 -0.87 10.01
CA PHE A 50 15.80 -0.13 8.78
C PHE A 50 16.14 1.36 8.90
N ALA A 51 15.88 1.98 10.06
CA ALA A 51 16.27 3.36 10.33
C ALA A 51 17.79 3.56 10.19
N ASN A 52 18.59 2.66 10.77
CA ASN A 52 20.06 2.70 10.67
C ASN A 52 20.58 2.48 9.23
N LEU A 53 19.81 1.79 8.39
CA LEU A 53 20.11 1.62 6.97
C LEU A 53 19.63 2.78 6.08
N GLY A 54 18.96 3.79 6.66
CA GLY A 54 18.35 4.89 5.89
C GLY A 54 17.11 4.47 5.09
N LYS A 55 16.56 3.28 5.36
CA LYS A 55 15.41 2.66 4.67
C LYS A 55 14.10 3.13 5.29
N LYS A 56 13.70 4.35 4.97
CA LYS A 56 12.58 5.05 5.63
C LYS A 56 11.23 4.33 5.44
N ASP A 57 10.95 3.77 4.27
CA ASP A 57 9.64 3.16 3.98
C ASP A 57 9.49 1.79 4.67
N GLU A 58 10.55 0.97 4.64
CA GLU A 58 10.57 -0.30 5.36
C GLU A 58 10.55 -0.10 6.87
N MET A 59 11.24 0.93 7.37
CA MET A 59 11.17 1.34 8.79
C MET A 59 9.72 1.64 9.19
N LYS A 60 9.01 2.48 8.43
CA LYS A 60 7.61 2.83 8.71
C LYS A 60 6.69 1.61 8.68
N THR A 61 6.85 0.76 7.67
CA THR A 61 6.09 -0.49 7.56
C THR A 61 6.28 -1.35 8.81
N ALA A 62 7.52 -1.46 9.29
CA ALA A 62 7.83 -2.17 10.53
C ALA A 62 7.25 -1.48 11.78
N CYS A 63 7.21 -0.14 11.85
CA CYS A 63 6.55 0.59 12.93
C CYS A 63 5.03 0.33 12.98
N HIS A 64 4.34 0.39 11.83
CA HIS A 64 2.92 0.06 11.74
C HIS A 64 2.64 -1.35 12.23
N GLN A 65 3.48 -2.29 11.79
CA GLN A 65 3.35 -3.68 12.15
C GLN A 65 3.61 -3.89 13.66
N ALA A 66 4.59 -3.21 14.26
CA ALA A 66 4.82 -3.23 15.70
C ALA A 66 3.59 -2.74 16.49
N LEU A 67 3.00 -1.62 16.10
CA LEU A 67 1.79 -1.08 16.73
C LEU A 67 0.58 -2.02 16.59
N ARG A 68 0.44 -2.69 15.43
CA ARG A 68 -0.63 -3.66 15.21
C ARG A 68 -0.49 -4.86 16.14
N GLU A 69 0.70 -5.47 16.20
CA GLU A 69 0.95 -6.64 17.04
C GLU A 69 0.82 -6.31 18.53
N GLU A 70 1.22 -5.10 18.96
CA GLU A 70 1.04 -4.62 20.34
C GLU A 70 -0.45 -4.56 20.72
N LYS A 71 -1.31 -4.16 19.78
CA LYS A 71 -2.76 -4.06 19.99
C LYS A 71 -3.44 -5.43 19.95
N GLU A 72 -3.03 -6.31 19.04
CA GLU A 72 -3.77 -7.52 18.68
C GLU A 72 -3.29 -8.77 19.43
N ASN A 73 -1.99 -8.92 19.67
CA ASN A 73 -1.40 -10.22 20.05
C ASN A 73 -0.64 -10.22 21.37
N GLY A 74 -0.66 -9.12 22.14
CA GLY A 74 -0.08 -9.08 23.48
C GLY A 74 0.29 -7.68 23.94
N PRO A 75 -0.67 -6.87 24.42
CA PRO A 75 -0.37 -5.55 24.94
C PRO A 75 0.59 -5.63 26.15
N GLY A 76 1.55 -4.71 26.20
CA GLY A 76 2.55 -4.59 27.27
C GLY A 76 3.95 -5.05 26.88
N LEU A 77 4.21 -5.41 25.62
CA LEU A 77 5.57 -5.74 25.15
C LEU A 77 6.38 -4.49 24.82
N LEU A 78 5.70 -3.39 24.47
CA LEU A 78 6.32 -2.08 24.25
C LEU A 78 6.06 -1.14 25.42
N PRO A 79 7.07 -0.41 25.92
CA PRO A 79 6.86 0.66 26.89
C PRO A 79 5.93 1.75 26.32
N PRO A 80 5.07 2.41 27.13
CA PRO A 80 4.15 3.44 26.64
C PRO A 80 4.83 4.61 25.91
N GLU A 81 6.03 5.00 26.34
CA GLU A 81 6.83 6.02 25.65
C GLU A 81 7.22 5.59 24.24
N LYS A 82 7.55 4.30 24.08
CA LYS A 82 7.92 3.73 22.79
C LYS A 82 6.74 3.70 21.84
N ILE A 83 5.54 3.35 22.34
CA ILE A 83 4.30 3.41 21.57
C ILE A 83 4.09 4.82 21.02
N ARG A 84 4.20 5.86 21.87
CA ARG A 84 4.06 7.26 21.44
C ARG A 84 5.07 7.67 20.37
N ILE A 85 6.31 7.19 20.45
CA ILE A 85 7.34 7.44 19.42
C ILE A 85 6.96 6.78 18.11
N LEU A 86 6.54 5.51 18.14
CA LEU A 86 6.12 4.79 16.94
C LEU A 86 4.88 5.42 16.31
N GLU A 87 3.89 5.80 17.12
CA GLU A 87 2.71 6.58 16.70
C GLU A 87 3.15 7.89 16.05
N ALA A 88 4.05 8.67 16.65
CA ALA A 88 4.54 9.91 16.05
C ALA A 88 5.29 9.69 14.72
N ILE A 89 6.06 8.61 14.59
CA ILE A 89 6.76 8.26 13.35
C ILE A 89 5.75 7.92 12.24
N VAL A 90 4.69 7.21 12.60
CA VAL A 90 3.59 6.85 11.70
C VAL A 90 2.68 8.06 11.40
N ASP A 91 2.47 8.95 12.36
CA ASP A 91 1.62 10.14 12.22
C ASP A 91 2.32 11.26 11.46
N GLN A 92 3.66 11.34 11.48
CA GLN A 92 4.40 12.24 10.60
C GLN A 92 4.26 11.88 9.11
N THR A 93 3.73 10.68 8.79
CA THR A 93 3.28 10.33 7.43
C THR A 93 1.82 10.67 7.14
N ASN A 94 1.02 10.90 8.17
CA ASN A 94 -0.24 11.63 8.09
C ASN A 94 0.03 13.13 8.13
N ALA A 95 1.07 13.61 7.42
CA ALA A 95 1.13 15.04 7.10
C ALA A 95 -0.26 15.40 6.56
N PRO A 96 -0.98 16.34 7.18
CA PRO A 96 -2.34 16.63 6.79
C PRO A 96 -2.31 16.84 5.28
N LEU A 97 -3.16 16.08 4.57
CA LEU A 97 -3.38 16.27 3.14
C LEU A 97 -3.36 17.76 2.90
N ASP A 98 -2.42 18.24 2.08
CA ASP A 98 -2.44 19.64 1.69
C ASP A 98 -3.88 19.90 1.24
N PRO A 99 -4.62 20.81 1.90
CA PRO A 99 -6.04 20.98 1.62
C PRO A 99 -6.29 21.40 0.16
N ASN A 100 -5.23 21.82 -0.54
CA ASN A 100 -5.26 22.16 -1.96
C ASN A 100 -5.04 20.95 -2.89
N VAL A 101 -4.64 19.78 -2.37
CA VAL A 101 -4.47 18.54 -3.13
C VAL A 101 -5.80 17.82 -3.22
N THR A 102 -6.30 17.68 -4.45
CA THR A 102 -7.43 16.79 -4.75
C THR A 102 -6.89 15.49 -5.32
N ILE A 103 -7.08 14.37 -4.61
CA ILE A 103 -6.76 13.03 -5.14
C ILE A 103 -7.93 12.57 -6.00
N GLU A 104 -7.64 12.08 -7.21
CA GLU A 104 -8.65 11.49 -8.10
C GLU A 104 -8.31 10.03 -8.43
N VAL A 105 -9.19 9.12 -8.02
CA VAL A 105 -9.09 7.68 -8.25
C VAL A 105 -9.91 7.33 -9.49
N CYS A 106 -9.31 6.61 -10.43
CA CYS A 106 -9.85 6.36 -11.75
C CYS A 106 -9.82 4.87 -12.10
N PHE A 107 -10.94 4.33 -12.57
CA PHE A 107 -10.98 2.98 -13.11
C PHE A 107 -12.03 2.83 -14.20
N LEU A 108 -11.95 1.71 -14.91
CA LEU A 108 -12.75 1.43 -16.10
C LEU A 108 -13.50 0.14 -15.89
N ILE A 109 -14.79 0.14 -16.22
CA ILE A 109 -15.61 -1.06 -16.10
C ILE A 109 -16.03 -1.54 -17.47
N TYR A 110 -15.73 -2.81 -17.79
CA TYR A 110 -16.23 -3.47 -18.98
C TYR A 110 -16.69 -4.89 -18.66
N LYS A 111 -17.98 -5.19 -18.89
CA LYS A 111 -18.62 -6.50 -18.63
C LYS A 111 -18.54 -7.02 -17.19
N ARG A 112 -17.92 -6.30 -16.25
CA ARG A 112 -17.77 -6.67 -14.82
C ARG A 112 -18.50 -5.73 -13.84
N HIS A 113 -19.53 -5.03 -14.31
CA HIS A 113 -20.38 -4.14 -13.49
C HIS A 113 -20.85 -4.72 -12.13
N GLN A 114 -21.00 -6.04 -12.02
CA GLN A 114 -21.37 -6.73 -10.78
C GLN A 114 -20.32 -6.61 -9.66
N ARG A 115 -19.04 -6.32 -9.97
CA ARG A 115 -17.98 -6.08 -8.96
C ARG A 115 -18.02 -4.68 -8.38
N LEU A 116 -18.71 -3.74 -9.03
CA LEU A 116 -18.72 -2.35 -8.60
C LEU A 116 -19.11 -2.16 -7.12
N PRO A 117 -20.14 -2.83 -6.57
CA PRO A 117 -20.48 -2.67 -5.15
C PRO A 117 -19.33 -3.03 -4.20
N GLU A 118 -18.57 -4.08 -4.52
CA GLU A 118 -17.41 -4.51 -3.74
C GLU A 118 -16.27 -3.47 -3.83
N ILE A 119 -15.94 -3.03 -5.04
CA ILE A 119 -14.92 -1.98 -5.26
C ILE A 119 -15.27 -0.70 -4.49
N LEU A 120 -16.54 -0.26 -4.54
CA LEU A 120 -17.00 0.91 -3.80
C LEU A 120 -16.91 0.73 -2.28
N ASN A 121 -17.13 -0.49 -1.77
CA ASN A 121 -16.93 -0.78 -0.35
C ASN A 121 -15.44 -0.73 0.03
N GLN A 122 -14.55 -1.28 -0.79
CA GLN A 122 -13.11 -1.20 -0.58
C GLN A 122 -12.60 0.26 -0.64
N LEU A 123 -13.15 1.09 -1.54
CA LEU A 123 -12.86 2.53 -1.61
C LEU A 123 -13.38 3.28 -0.38
N LYS A 124 -14.55 2.93 0.16
CA LYS A 124 -15.03 3.53 1.43
C LYS A 124 -14.17 3.16 2.63
N ALA A 125 -13.51 2.01 2.59
CA ALA A 125 -12.66 1.53 3.67
C ALA A 125 -11.22 2.12 3.64
N GLN A 126 -10.94 3.05 2.73
CA GLN A 126 -9.62 3.66 2.60
C GLN A 126 -9.25 4.53 3.80
N THR A 127 -7.98 4.54 4.20
CA THR A 127 -7.48 5.41 5.28
C THR A 127 -7.65 6.89 4.94
N ILE A 128 -7.36 7.28 3.70
CA ILE A 128 -7.67 8.61 3.15
C ILE A 128 -9.10 8.64 2.62
N GLN A 129 -9.91 9.60 3.08
CA GLN A 129 -11.30 9.80 2.64
C GLN A 129 -11.52 11.01 1.72
N ASN A 130 -10.58 11.95 1.67
CA ASN A 130 -10.71 13.14 0.83
C ASN A 130 -10.19 12.89 -0.59
N PHE A 131 -10.96 12.11 -1.37
CA PHE A 131 -10.66 11.82 -2.77
C PHE A 131 -11.95 11.74 -3.60
N LYS A 132 -11.83 11.94 -4.91
CA LYS A 132 -12.93 11.70 -5.87
C LYS A 132 -12.70 10.41 -6.64
N VAL A 133 -13.79 9.81 -7.08
CA VAL A 133 -13.82 8.58 -7.87
C VAL A 133 -14.38 8.90 -9.25
N ASN A 134 -13.62 8.56 -10.29
CA ASN A 134 -14.02 8.71 -11.67
C ASN A 134 -14.10 7.33 -12.33
N ILE A 135 -15.29 6.97 -12.80
CA ILE A 135 -15.53 5.67 -13.44
C ILE A 135 -15.80 5.89 -14.91
N TRP A 136 -15.04 5.21 -15.77
CA TRP A 136 -15.39 5.09 -17.18
C TRP A 136 -16.17 3.80 -17.43
N ASN A 137 -17.45 3.93 -17.77
CA ASN A 137 -18.34 2.81 -17.99
C ASN A 137 -18.36 2.39 -19.46
N ASN A 138 -17.55 1.41 -19.82
CA ASN A 138 -17.57 0.78 -21.15
C ASN A 138 -18.63 -0.34 -21.26
N SER A 139 -19.37 -0.65 -20.19
CA SER A 139 -20.26 -1.82 -20.17
C SER A 139 -21.57 -1.65 -20.94
N GLY A 140 -21.97 -0.40 -21.25
CA GLY A 140 -23.28 -0.08 -21.82
C GLY A 140 -24.46 -0.29 -20.85
N LYS A 141 -24.20 -0.73 -19.61
CA LYS A 141 -25.21 -0.92 -18.57
C LYS A 141 -25.20 0.24 -17.59
N LYS A 142 -26.36 0.54 -17.01
CA LYS A 142 -26.43 1.48 -15.88
C LYS A 142 -25.69 0.86 -14.69
N LEU A 143 -24.78 1.62 -14.11
CA LEU A 143 -24.03 1.25 -12.92
C LEU A 143 -24.79 1.72 -11.68
N ASP A 144 -24.84 0.87 -10.65
CA ASP A 144 -25.37 1.25 -9.34
C ASP A 144 -24.23 1.79 -8.47
N ILE A 145 -24.34 3.07 -8.12
CA ILE A 145 -23.40 3.79 -7.25
C ILE A 145 -24.07 4.32 -5.99
N SER A 146 -25.30 3.87 -5.69
CA SER A 146 -26.12 4.39 -4.58
C SER A 146 -25.43 4.29 -3.22
N ASN A 147 -24.55 3.29 -3.05
CA ASN A 147 -23.82 3.02 -1.82
C ASN A 147 -22.49 3.81 -1.68
N PHE A 148 -22.30 4.88 -2.45
CA PHE A 148 -21.12 5.75 -2.38
C PHE A 148 -21.52 7.23 -2.32
N PRO A 149 -20.77 8.11 -1.63
CA PRO A 149 -21.07 9.54 -1.60
C PRO A 149 -21.13 10.16 -2.99
N GLN A 150 -22.30 10.68 -3.39
CA GLN A 150 -22.58 11.13 -4.77
C GLN A 150 -21.78 12.38 -5.17
N ASP A 151 -21.39 13.19 -4.20
CA ASP A 151 -20.51 14.36 -4.36
C ASP A 151 -19.05 13.95 -4.65
N ARG A 152 -18.67 12.70 -4.36
CA ARG A 152 -17.32 12.17 -4.57
C ARG A 152 -17.20 11.22 -5.77
N ILE A 153 -18.26 10.95 -6.52
CA ILE A 153 -18.22 9.96 -7.61
C ILE A 153 -18.82 10.50 -8.90
N GLN A 154 -18.13 10.24 -10.01
CA GLN A 154 -18.61 10.58 -11.35
C GLN A 154 -18.49 9.38 -12.27
N ILE A 155 -19.54 9.14 -13.07
CA ILE A 155 -19.51 8.13 -14.14
C ILE A 155 -19.53 8.84 -15.50
N THR A 156 -18.59 8.49 -16.37
CA THR A 156 -18.68 8.76 -17.81
C THR A 156 -19.13 7.50 -18.54
N SER A 157 -20.29 7.52 -19.18
CA SER A 157 -20.84 6.41 -19.98
C SER A 157 -20.93 6.81 -21.45
N PRO A 158 -19.91 6.56 -22.29
CA PRO A 158 -20.03 6.78 -23.73
C PRO A 158 -21.04 5.82 -24.37
N LYS A 159 -21.55 6.18 -25.55
CA LYS A 159 -22.42 5.30 -26.34
C LYS A 159 -21.71 4.05 -26.84
N GLU A 160 -20.40 4.14 -27.06
CA GLU A 160 -19.58 3.07 -27.62
C GLU A 160 -18.44 2.69 -26.66
N ASN A 161 -18.08 1.41 -26.64
CA ASN A 161 -16.92 0.92 -25.92
C ASN A 161 -15.63 1.40 -26.60
N VAL A 162 -14.81 2.15 -25.88
CA VAL A 162 -13.53 2.69 -26.39
C VAL A 162 -12.31 1.93 -25.86
N GLY A 163 -12.53 0.80 -25.18
CA GLY A 163 -11.49 -0.04 -24.60
C GLY A 163 -10.57 0.73 -23.65
N SER A 164 -9.30 0.35 -23.63
CA SER A 164 -8.26 0.95 -22.78
C SER A 164 -7.98 2.43 -23.07
N GLN A 165 -8.37 2.95 -24.26
CA GLN A 165 -8.19 4.38 -24.57
C GLN A 165 -8.95 5.29 -23.60
N ALA A 166 -9.97 4.75 -22.93
CA ALA A 166 -10.70 5.47 -21.90
C ALA A 166 -9.83 5.96 -20.74
N ARG A 167 -8.70 5.29 -20.39
CA ARG A 167 -7.77 5.78 -19.35
C ARG A 167 -7.27 7.18 -19.69
N PHE A 168 -6.80 7.37 -20.92
CA PHE A 168 -6.30 8.66 -21.40
C PHE A 168 -7.43 9.70 -21.54
N LYS A 169 -8.63 9.29 -21.94
CA LYS A 169 -9.79 10.18 -22.02
C LYS A 169 -10.24 10.64 -20.64
N LEU A 170 -10.18 9.75 -19.64
CA LEU A 170 -10.52 10.05 -18.25
C LEU A 170 -9.47 10.97 -17.63
N ALA A 171 -8.17 10.68 -17.81
CA ALA A 171 -7.07 11.52 -17.32
C ALA A 171 -7.12 12.98 -17.83
N LYS A 172 -7.70 13.22 -19.01
CA LYS A 172 -7.89 14.59 -19.54
C LYS A 172 -9.05 15.33 -18.88
N LYS A 173 -9.97 14.63 -18.23
CA LYS A 173 -11.15 15.19 -17.55
C LYS A 173 -10.93 15.41 -16.06
N THR A 174 -9.99 14.68 -15.47
CA THR A 174 -9.61 14.81 -14.07
C THR A 174 -8.83 16.09 -13.84
N THR A 175 -9.05 16.74 -12.71
CA THR A 175 -8.27 17.92 -12.27
C THR A 175 -7.37 17.63 -11.08
N GLY A 176 -7.55 16.47 -10.46
CA GLY A 176 -6.77 16.01 -9.33
C GLY A 176 -5.31 15.76 -9.65
N ASN A 177 -4.51 15.83 -8.61
CA ASN A 177 -3.09 15.53 -8.65
C ASN A 177 -2.67 15.09 -7.23
N PRO A 178 -2.45 13.79 -6.98
CA PRO A 178 -2.28 12.72 -7.97
C PRO A 178 -3.58 12.18 -8.59
N ILE A 179 -3.42 11.58 -9.76
CA ILE A 179 -4.42 10.71 -10.41
C ILE A 179 -3.97 9.26 -10.23
N ILE A 180 -4.81 8.43 -9.63
CA ILE A 180 -4.51 7.02 -9.34
C ILE A 180 -5.37 6.16 -10.26
N PHE A 181 -4.75 5.29 -11.07
CA PHE A 181 -5.47 4.32 -11.89
C PHE A 181 -5.32 2.91 -11.33
N PHE A 182 -6.41 2.13 -11.40
CA PHE A 182 -6.42 0.70 -11.09
C PHE A 182 -7.45 -0.04 -11.98
N ASP A 183 -7.33 -1.36 -12.08
CA ASP A 183 -8.23 -2.18 -12.90
C ASP A 183 -9.46 -2.67 -12.12
N ASP A 184 -10.58 -2.91 -12.83
CA ASP A 184 -11.85 -3.36 -12.23
C ASP A 184 -11.84 -4.81 -11.72
N ASP A 185 -10.68 -5.47 -11.81
CA ASP A 185 -10.45 -6.78 -11.23
C ASP A 185 -9.47 -6.83 -10.05
N GLU A 186 -8.94 -5.69 -9.62
CA GLU A 186 -8.06 -5.59 -8.45
C GLU A 186 -8.83 -5.56 -7.12
N ASP A 187 -8.18 -6.05 -6.06
CA ASP A 187 -8.65 -5.92 -4.67
C ASP A 187 -7.80 -4.87 -3.95
N LEU A 188 -8.46 -3.83 -3.46
CA LEU A 188 -7.80 -2.69 -2.84
C LEU A 188 -7.62 -2.92 -1.33
N ARG A 189 -6.37 -2.83 -0.89
CA ARG A 189 -6.04 -2.76 0.55
C ARG A 189 -6.59 -1.47 1.16
N PRO A 190 -6.88 -1.44 2.48
CA PRO A 190 -7.34 -0.23 3.17
C PRO A 190 -6.40 0.98 3.05
N ASP A 191 -5.11 0.78 2.79
CA ASP A 191 -4.10 1.83 2.66
C ASP A 191 -3.70 2.12 1.20
N PHE A 192 -4.45 1.62 0.21
CA PHE A 192 -4.09 1.72 -1.21
C PHE A 192 -3.93 3.16 -1.69
N ILE A 193 -4.88 4.04 -1.37
CA ILE A 193 -4.83 5.47 -1.78
C ILE A 193 -3.69 6.18 -1.05
N GLU A 194 -3.54 5.93 0.25
CA GLU A 194 -2.48 6.50 1.08
C GLU A 194 -1.09 6.11 0.58
N TYR A 195 -0.89 4.84 0.25
CA TYR A 195 0.34 4.36 -0.35
C TYR A 195 0.68 5.18 -1.61
N HIS A 196 -0.25 5.29 -2.56
CA HIS A 196 0.01 6.03 -3.81
C HIS A 196 0.21 7.53 -3.58
N TYR A 197 -0.51 8.12 -2.63
CA TYR A 197 -0.31 9.52 -2.26
C TYR A 197 1.08 9.76 -1.65
N ASN A 198 1.54 8.87 -0.77
CA ASN A 198 2.89 8.94 -0.20
C ASN A 198 3.97 8.78 -1.27
N GLN A 199 3.75 7.88 -2.25
CA GLN A 199 4.64 7.77 -3.40
C GLN A 199 4.65 9.08 -4.23
N TYR A 200 3.49 9.71 -4.46
CA TYR A 200 3.41 11.02 -5.10
C TYR A 200 4.18 12.11 -4.34
N LEU A 201 4.07 12.16 -3.01
CA LEU A 201 4.84 13.12 -2.19
C LEU A 201 6.35 12.89 -2.30
N ASN A 202 6.78 11.63 -2.37
CA ASN A 202 8.20 11.28 -2.44
C ASN A 202 8.83 11.62 -3.80
N PHE A 203 8.12 11.39 -4.91
CA PHE A 203 8.66 11.54 -6.27
C PHE A 203 8.21 12.82 -6.99
N GLY A 204 7.18 13.48 -6.46
CA GLY A 204 6.65 14.74 -6.96
C GLY A 204 5.70 14.60 -8.16
N PRO A 205 5.08 15.69 -8.62
CA PRO A 205 3.98 15.68 -9.60
C PRO A 205 4.39 15.37 -11.05
N LYS A 206 5.68 15.15 -11.32
CA LYS A 206 6.21 14.91 -12.67
C LYS A 206 6.55 13.44 -12.92
N CYS A 207 6.05 12.52 -12.09
CA CYS A 207 6.33 11.09 -12.22
C CYS A 207 5.07 10.28 -12.56
N ILE A 208 5.29 9.13 -13.19
CA ILE A 208 4.29 8.06 -13.33
C ILE A 208 4.80 6.90 -12.49
N LEU A 209 4.00 6.48 -11.52
CA LEU A 209 4.35 5.45 -10.55
C LEU A 209 3.44 4.23 -10.77
N GLY A 210 3.92 3.04 -10.43
CA GLY A 210 3.09 1.84 -10.47
C GLY A 210 3.57 0.80 -9.46
N TYR A 211 2.61 0.08 -8.88
CA TYR A 211 2.81 -0.90 -7.81
C TYR A 211 3.67 -2.10 -8.24
N PHE A 212 3.60 -2.48 -9.53
CA PHE A 212 4.43 -3.52 -10.15
C PHE A 212 4.99 -3.04 -11.50
N THR A 213 5.95 -2.12 -11.45
CA THR A 213 6.62 -1.67 -12.67
C THR A 213 7.85 -2.53 -12.98
N ARG A 214 8.07 -2.80 -14.27
CA ARG A 214 9.35 -3.28 -14.79
C ARG A 214 9.94 -2.20 -15.67
N THR A 215 11.21 -1.89 -15.47
CA THR A 215 11.95 -1.02 -16.39
C THR A 215 12.29 -1.82 -17.64
N PHE A 216 11.70 -1.46 -18.78
CA PHE A 216 12.07 -2.01 -20.07
C PHE A 216 13.17 -1.14 -20.69
N ASN A 217 14.23 -1.78 -21.18
CA ASN A 217 15.11 -1.21 -22.19
C ASN A 217 14.74 -1.76 -23.58
N GLN A 218 15.41 -1.28 -24.63
CA GLN A 218 15.13 -1.65 -26.01
C GLN A 218 15.16 -3.18 -26.26
N GLU A 219 15.94 -3.92 -25.48
CA GLU A 219 16.05 -5.38 -25.62
C GLU A 219 15.13 -6.16 -24.67
N SER A 220 14.55 -5.51 -23.64
CA SER A 220 13.73 -6.18 -22.63
C SER A 220 12.49 -6.87 -23.21
N TYR A 221 11.91 -6.34 -24.29
CA TYR A 221 10.78 -6.98 -24.97
C TYR A 221 11.23 -8.28 -25.66
N TRP A 222 12.34 -8.24 -26.40
CA TRP A 222 12.84 -9.38 -27.18
C TRP A 222 13.46 -10.48 -26.33
N LYS A 223 13.97 -10.12 -25.14
CA LYS A 223 14.59 -11.06 -24.19
C LYS A 223 13.63 -11.57 -23.11
N SER A 224 12.36 -11.18 -23.14
CA SER A 224 11.36 -11.64 -22.18
C SER A 224 11.08 -13.14 -22.38
N THR A 225 11.56 -13.99 -21.48
CA THR A 225 11.28 -15.45 -21.49
C THR A 225 9.90 -15.82 -20.94
N GLY A 226 8.99 -14.84 -20.82
CA GLY A 226 7.72 -15.00 -20.09
C GLY A 226 7.96 -14.99 -18.58
N ALA A 227 6.98 -14.49 -17.81
CA ALA A 227 7.03 -14.67 -16.36
C ALA A 227 6.76 -16.16 -16.07
N PRO A 228 7.55 -16.83 -15.21
CA PRO A 228 7.12 -18.10 -14.64
C PRO A 228 5.86 -17.79 -13.81
N TYR A 229 4.72 -18.28 -14.28
CA TYR A 229 3.46 -18.28 -13.53
C TYR A 229 3.41 -19.53 -12.65
#